data_AF-A0A922S0P7-F1
#
_entry.id   AF-A0A922S0P7-F1
#
_cell.length_a   1.000
_cell.length_b   1.000
_cell.length_c   1.000
_cell.angle_alpha   90.00
_cell.angle_beta   90.00
_cell.angle_gamma   90.00
#
_symmetry.space_group_name_H-M   'P 1'
#
loop_
_entity.id
_entity.type
_entity.pdbx_description
1 polymer ?
#
loop_
_entity_poly.entity_id
_entity_poly.type
_entity_poly.pdbx_seq_one_letter_code
_entity_poly.pdbx_strand_id
1 'polypeptide(L)'
;MSIRRNKDLTAALNEIQFKFKCCGTHGEKSSNYSWFIYRGSSTWFYITQELGLKSTAQYVPESCCVLKSHNLQFNSFSEIQSQSGVFLDRELCIGYKSLTTRDDIAPRIDNPLYTTRSNTYLYEKGCVTVVRQEYQQYSIMLAASGTTALVLSIVGFILSLVLLFHIEYQQFVRISTDWNINTSTINIQSSIQDNISTTSKQLSENEVLVKA
;
A
#
# COMPACT_ATOMS: atom_id res chain seq x y z
N MET A 1 -12.18 -23.24 -7.53
CA MET A 1 -11.24 -22.11 -7.30
C MET A 1 -10.22 -22.13 -8.44
N SER A 2 -9.98 -21.00 -9.14
CA SER A 2 -9.14 -20.99 -10.35
C SER A 2 -7.66 -21.29 -10.04
N ILE A 3 -7.05 -22.23 -10.77
CA ILE A 3 -5.63 -22.64 -10.67
C ILE A 3 -4.69 -21.42 -10.77
N ARG A 4 -5.02 -20.44 -11.61
CA ARG A 4 -4.22 -19.22 -11.80
C ARG A 4 -4.14 -18.37 -10.54
N ARG A 5 -5.27 -18.19 -9.83
CA ARG A 5 -5.34 -17.45 -8.56
C ARG A 5 -4.50 -18.12 -7.46
N ASN A 6 -4.45 -19.46 -7.47
CA ASN A 6 -3.64 -20.20 -6.51
C ASN A 6 -2.14 -20.04 -6.76
N LYS A 7 -1.71 -19.86 -8.02
CA LYS A 7 -0.31 -19.61 -8.37
C LYS A 7 0.20 -18.26 -7.83
N ASP A 8 -0.57 -17.20 -8.04
CA ASP A 8 -0.18 -15.86 -7.60
C ASP A 8 -0.15 -15.75 -6.07
N LEU A 9 -1.14 -16.36 -5.40
CA LEU A 9 -1.18 -16.45 -3.94
C LEU A 9 0.02 -17.25 -3.38
N THR A 10 0.39 -18.34 -4.05
CA THR A 10 1.57 -19.14 -3.68
C THR A 10 2.85 -18.35 -3.85
N ALA A 11 3.00 -17.60 -4.95
CA ALA A 11 4.18 -16.76 -5.16
C ALA A 11 4.32 -15.68 -4.09
N ALA A 12 3.21 -15.01 -3.74
CA ALA A 12 3.19 -14.02 -2.67
C ALA A 12 3.53 -14.64 -1.30
N LEU A 13 3.01 -15.83 -1.00
CA LEU A 13 3.34 -16.57 0.22
C LEU A 13 4.82 -16.94 0.27
N ASN A 14 5.40 -17.41 -0.84
CA ASN A 14 6.82 -17.75 -0.92
C ASN A 14 7.69 -16.52 -0.65
N GLU A 15 7.33 -15.36 -1.20
CA GLU A 15 8.02 -14.09 -0.94
C GLU A 15 7.93 -13.67 0.54
N ILE A 16 6.75 -13.76 1.15
CA ILE A 16 6.57 -13.44 2.58
C ILE A 16 7.45 -14.36 3.43
N GLN A 17 7.40 -15.67 3.17
CA GLN A 17 8.19 -16.65 3.91
C GLN A 17 9.69 -16.43 3.78
N PHE A 18 10.12 -16.12 2.56
CA PHE A 18 11.49 -15.80 2.27
C PHE A 18 11.96 -14.53 3.00
N LYS A 19 11.23 -13.42 2.86
CA LYS A 19 11.60 -12.12 3.45
C LYS A 19 11.59 -12.13 4.97
N PHE A 20 10.56 -12.73 5.57
CA PHE A 20 10.42 -12.78 7.02
C PHE A 20 11.08 -14.01 7.64
N LYS A 21 11.76 -14.86 6.86
CA LYS A 21 12.46 -16.06 7.36
C LYS A 21 11.55 -16.89 8.28
N CYS A 22 10.36 -17.20 7.77
CA CYS A 22 9.30 -17.83 8.53
C CYS A 22 8.71 -19.02 7.76
N CYS A 23 8.14 -19.97 8.49
CA CYS A 23 7.46 -21.10 7.87
C CYS A 23 6.13 -21.39 8.59
N GLY A 24 5.04 -21.37 7.82
CA GLY A 24 3.70 -21.55 8.37
C GLY A 24 2.98 -20.29 8.79
N THR A 25 1.86 -20.45 9.50
CA THR A 25 1.04 -19.30 9.93
C THR A 25 1.50 -18.77 11.28
N HIS A 26 1.50 -19.58 12.34
CA HIS A 26 1.87 -19.11 13.68
C HIS A 26 2.47 -20.21 14.58
N GLY A 27 3.11 -19.78 15.65
CA GLY A 27 3.79 -20.66 16.61
C GLY A 27 5.18 -21.08 16.14
N GLU A 28 5.74 -22.08 16.81
CA GLU A 28 7.06 -22.61 16.50
C GLU A 28 7.01 -23.79 15.52
N LYS A 29 8.15 -24.22 14.99
CA LYS A 29 8.29 -25.34 14.02
C LYS A 29 7.71 -26.67 14.52
N SER A 30 7.54 -26.84 15.83
CA SER A 30 6.91 -28.00 16.47
C SER A 30 5.37 -27.88 16.60
N SER A 31 4.82 -26.69 16.39
CA SER A 31 3.39 -26.38 16.48
C SER A 31 2.59 -27.02 15.35
N ASN A 32 1.33 -27.38 15.63
CA ASN A 32 0.37 -27.84 14.62
C ASN A 32 0.03 -26.79 13.55
N TYR A 33 0.50 -25.56 13.69
CA TYR A 33 0.14 -24.43 12.83
C TYR A 33 1.34 -23.79 12.10
N SER A 34 2.55 -24.32 12.27
CA SER A 34 3.70 -23.89 11.48
C SER A 34 3.66 -24.57 10.11
N TRP A 35 4.39 -25.66 9.89
CA TRP A 35 4.46 -26.29 8.56
C TRP A 35 3.27 -27.24 8.27
N PHE A 36 2.55 -27.69 9.30
CA PHE A 36 1.46 -28.67 9.17
C PHE A 36 0.28 -28.20 8.31
N ILE A 37 0.07 -26.88 8.19
CA ILE A 37 -0.98 -26.30 7.32
C ILE A 37 -0.80 -26.75 5.86
N TYR A 38 0.44 -26.97 5.43
CA TYR A 38 0.74 -27.44 4.08
C TYR A 38 0.24 -28.86 3.88
N ARG A 39 0.50 -29.79 4.81
CA ARG A 39 0.07 -31.18 4.72
C ARG A 39 -1.46 -31.36 4.64
N GLY A 40 -2.18 -30.72 5.57
CA GLY A 40 -3.54 -31.16 5.90
C GLY A 40 -4.65 -30.38 5.22
N SER A 41 -4.38 -29.14 4.80
CA SER A 41 -5.46 -28.22 4.44
C SER A 41 -5.10 -27.21 3.36
N SER A 42 -3.86 -27.18 2.87
CA SER A 42 -3.47 -26.21 1.85
C SER A 42 -3.86 -26.69 0.45
N THR A 43 -4.58 -25.84 -0.29
CA THR A 43 -4.81 -26.03 -1.72
C THR A 43 -3.49 -26.11 -2.49
N TRP A 44 -2.43 -25.48 -1.98
CA TRP A 44 -1.07 -25.62 -2.49
C TRP A 44 -0.64 -27.08 -2.57
N PHE A 45 -0.69 -27.82 -1.46
CA PHE A 45 -0.24 -29.21 -1.38
C PHE A 45 -1.02 -30.13 -2.31
N TYR A 46 -2.35 -29.96 -2.38
CA TYR A 46 -3.19 -30.70 -3.32
C TYR A 46 -2.83 -30.39 -4.77
N ILE A 47 -2.64 -29.13 -5.12
CA ILE A 47 -2.26 -28.72 -6.48
C ILE A 47 -0.85 -29.18 -6.85
N THR A 48 0.12 -29.13 -5.94
CA THR A 48 1.47 -29.68 -6.21
C THR A 48 1.45 -31.20 -6.36
N GLN A 49 0.52 -31.90 -5.73
CA GLN A 49 0.28 -33.33 -6.00
C GLN A 49 -0.37 -33.55 -7.36
N GLU A 50 -1.35 -32.74 -7.73
CA GLU A 50 -2.19 -32.95 -8.92
C GLU A 50 -1.53 -32.47 -10.22
N LEU A 51 -0.74 -31.40 -10.18
CA LEU A 51 0.06 -30.89 -11.30
C LEU A 51 1.46 -31.52 -11.40
N GLY A 52 1.86 -32.30 -10.39
CA GLY A 52 3.16 -32.92 -10.31
C GLY A 52 3.27 -34.16 -11.20
N LEU A 53 3.81 -33.99 -12.42
CA LEU A 53 4.44 -35.05 -13.23
C LEU A 53 5.69 -35.69 -12.56
N LYS A 54 5.82 -35.60 -11.23
CA LYS A 54 6.92 -36.15 -10.45
C LYS A 54 6.35 -37.22 -9.53
N SER A 55 7.03 -38.36 -9.47
CA SER A 55 6.76 -39.49 -8.57
C SER A 55 6.81 -39.12 -7.07
N THR A 56 7.08 -37.86 -6.73
CA THR A 56 7.27 -37.33 -5.39
C THR A 56 6.65 -35.93 -5.25
N ALA A 57 5.77 -35.77 -4.26
CA ALA A 57 5.20 -34.47 -3.89
C ALA A 57 5.97 -33.86 -2.72
N GLN A 58 6.19 -32.55 -2.77
CA GLN A 58 6.88 -31.79 -1.74
C GLN A 58 5.94 -31.56 -0.53
N TYR A 59 6.45 -31.68 0.69
CA TYR A 59 5.64 -31.41 1.90
C TYR A 59 5.49 -29.93 2.21
N VAL A 60 6.53 -29.14 1.95
CA VAL A 60 6.57 -27.69 2.20
C VAL A 60 7.27 -26.97 1.05
N PRO A 61 6.99 -25.68 0.81
CA PRO A 61 7.68 -24.91 -0.21
C PRO A 61 9.14 -24.61 0.18
N GLU A 62 10.01 -24.41 -0.82
CA GLU A 62 11.44 -24.11 -0.59
C GLU A 62 11.67 -22.78 0.14
N SER A 63 10.70 -21.87 0.10
CA SER A 63 10.70 -20.60 0.84
C SER A 63 10.69 -20.78 2.36
N CYS A 64 10.30 -21.96 2.86
CA CYS A 64 10.38 -22.31 4.28
C CYS A 64 11.79 -22.72 4.73
N CYS A 65 12.73 -22.94 3.80
CA CYS A 65 14.02 -23.54 4.07
C CYS A 65 15.07 -22.54 4.53
N VAL A 66 15.87 -22.96 5.51
CA VAL A 66 16.99 -22.17 6.01
C VAL A 66 18.12 -22.15 4.99
N LEU A 67 18.65 -20.96 4.73
CA LEU A 67 19.77 -20.75 3.82
C LEU A 67 21.10 -21.11 4.49
N LYS A 68 22.08 -21.56 3.71
CA LYS A 68 23.44 -21.90 4.18
C LYS A 68 24.25 -20.68 4.61
N SER A 69 24.02 -19.53 3.98
CA SER A 69 24.73 -18.28 4.27
C SER A 69 23.74 -17.19 4.67
N HIS A 70 23.98 -16.60 5.85
CA HIS A 70 23.24 -15.43 6.32
C HIS A 70 23.62 -14.13 5.60
N ASN A 71 24.75 -14.14 4.87
CA ASN A 71 25.32 -12.95 4.21
C ASN A 71 24.87 -12.78 2.76
N LEU A 72 24.14 -13.75 2.20
CA LEU A 72 23.55 -13.60 0.87
C LEU A 72 22.24 -12.83 1.01
N GLN A 73 22.26 -11.57 0.55
CA GLN A 73 21.05 -10.76 0.41
C GLN A 73 20.48 -11.01 -0.98
N PHE A 74 19.31 -11.63 -1.03
CA PHE A 74 18.54 -11.76 -2.27
C PHE A 74 17.35 -10.84 -2.20
N ASN A 75 17.01 -10.24 -3.34
CA ASN A 75 15.90 -9.28 -3.42
C ASN A 75 14.54 -9.97 -3.60
N SER A 76 14.54 -11.20 -4.13
CA SER A 76 13.33 -12.01 -4.35
C SER A 76 13.61 -13.50 -4.20
N PHE A 77 12.55 -14.26 -3.90
CA PHE A 77 12.58 -15.72 -3.83
C PHE A 77 12.82 -16.35 -5.20
N SER A 78 12.35 -15.73 -6.29
CA SER A 78 12.56 -16.24 -7.66
C SER A 78 14.03 -16.35 -8.05
N GLU A 79 14.89 -15.49 -7.49
CA GLU A 79 16.33 -15.50 -7.74
C GLU A 79 16.97 -16.76 -7.14
N ILE A 80 16.58 -17.12 -5.92
CA ILE A 80 17.11 -18.28 -5.18
C ILE A 80 16.60 -19.60 -5.74
N GLN A 81 15.37 -19.64 -6.23
CA GLN A 81 14.80 -20.86 -6.82
C GLN A 81 15.65 -21.38 -8.00
N SER A 82 16.40 -20.50 -8.68
CA SER A 82 17.32 -20.88 -9.75
C SER A 82 18.68 -21.41 -9.28
N GLN A 83 19.02 -21.24 -7.99
CA GLN A 83 20.31 -21.61 -7.40
C GLN A 83 20.13 -22.67 -6.31
N SER A 84 20.26 -23.94 -6.68
CA SER A 84 20.06 -25.09 -5.77
C SER A 84 21.08 -25.20 -4.63
N GLY A 85 22.23 -24.50 -4.70
CA GLY A 85 23.31 -24.55 -3.70
C GLY A 85 23.18 -23.55 -2.54
N VAL A 86 22.11 -22.75 -2.49
CA VAL A 86 21.94 -21.67 -1.48
C VAL A 86 21.35 -22.20 -0.16
N PHE A 87 20.58 -23.27 -0.21
CA PHE A 87 19.94 -23.88 0.95
C PHE A 87 20.92 -24.73 1.75
N LEU A 88 20.73 -24.80 3.08
CA LEU A 88 21.57 -25.64 3.94
C LEU A 88 21.46 -27.12 3.55
N ASP A 89 20.22 -27.60 3.43
CA ASP A 89 19.89 -28.87 2.79
C ASP A 89 18.47 -28.79 2.23
N ARG A 90 18.37 -28.71 0.90
CA ARG A 90 17.10 -28.50 0.18
C ARG A 90 16.20 -29.73 0.26
N GLU A 91 16.78 -30.92 0.07
CA GLU A 91 16.03 -32.18 0.01
C GLU A 91 15.43 -32.49 1.39
N LEU A 92 16.21 -32.30 2.46
CA LEU A 92 15.77 -32.53 3.84
C LEU A 92 14.76 -31.50 4.35
N CYS A 93 14.91 -30.25 3.92
CA CYS A 93 13.96 -29.22 4.30
C CYS A 93 12.57 -29.48 3.70
N ILE A 94 12.52 -29.61 2.37
CA ILE A 94 11.27 -29.70 1.62
C ILE A 94 10.57 -31.01 1.95
N GLY A 95 11.34 -32.10 1.95
CA GLY A 95 10.81 -33.43 2.11
C GLY A 95 9.97 -33.92 0.93
N TYR A 96 10.04 -35.21 0.68
CA TYR A 96 9.23 -35.84 -0.36
C TYR A 96 8.31 -36.89 0.25
N LYS A 97 7.02 -36.82 -0.08
CA LYS A 97 6.05 -37.86 0.29
C LYS A 97 6.18 -39.03 -0.67
N SER A 98 6.52 -40.21 -0.15
CA SER A 98 6.19 -41.46 -0.83
C SER A 98 4.67 -41.66 -0.73
N LEU A 99 3.98 -41.86 -1.86
CA LEU A 99 2.52 -41.93 -1.95
C LEU A 99 1.87 -43.03 -1.10
N THR A 100 2.65 -43.88 -0.43
CA THR A 100 2.20 -45.08 0.29
C THR A 100 1.94 -44.87 1.78
N THR A 101 2.41 -43.79 2.44
CA THR A 101 2.18 -43.60 3.89
C THR A 101 1.47 -42.29 4.23
N ARG A 102 0.47 -42.40 5.13
CA ARG A 102 -0.30 -41.30 5.70
C ARG A 102 0.41 -40.82 6.98
N ASP A 103 1.60 -40.25 6.83
CA ASP A 103 2.37 -39.84 8.00
C ASP A 103 2.10 -38.39 8.35
N ASP A 104 1.77 -38.14 9.62
CA ASP A 104 1.68 -36.83 10.28
C ASP A 104 3.05 -36.29 10.77
N ILE A 105 4.14 -36.84 10.24
CA ILE A 105 5.51 -36.63 10.72
C ILE A 105 6.30 -35.71 9.76
N ALA A 106 7.03 -34.72 10.27
CA ALA A 106 7.86 -33.85 9.41
C ALA A 106 8.79 -34.70 8.51
N PRO A 107 9.16 -34.24 7.30
CA PRO A 107 10.02 -35.04 6.42
C PRO A 107 11.34 -35.44 7.10
N ARG A 108 11.79 -36.70 6.94
CA ARG A 108 12.95 -37.26 7.67
C ARG A 108 14.04 -37.85 6.77
N ILE A 109 15.30 -37.71 7.23
CA ILE A 109 16.42 -38.66 7.09
C ILE A 109 15.97 -39.96 7.79
N ASP A 110 15.49 -40.96 7.10
CA ASP A 110 15.48 -42.37 7.50
C ASP A 110 16.30 -42.79 8.78
N ASN A 111 15.69 -42.73 9.99
CA ASN A 111 15.83 -43.71 11.10
C ASN A 111 14.78 -43.48 12.24
N PRO A 112 14.12 -44.53 12.80
CA PRO A 112 12.82 -44.43 13.46
C PRO A 112 12.84 -44.17 14.98
N LEU A 113 13.98 -44.01 15.65
CA LEU A 113 13.95 -44.03 17.13
C LEU A 113 13.37 -42.78 17.82
N TYR A 114 13.34 -41.60 17.18
CA TYR A 114 12.77 -40.39 17.81
C TYR A 114 12.04 -39.49 16.81
N THR A 115 10.76 -39.79 16.59
CA THR A 115 9.79 -38.96 15.84
C THR A 115 9.54 -37.63 16.56
N THR A 116 10.28 -36.58 16.21
CA THR A 116 9.95 -35.21 16.65
C THR A 116 9.20 -34.46 15.55
N ARG A 117 8.17 -33.67 15.91
CA ARG A 117 7.42 -32.78 15.00
C ARG A 117 8.24 -31.59 14.46
N SER A 118 9.55 -31.62 14.60
CA SER A 118 10.47 -30.52 14.33
C SER A 118 11.47 -30.91 13.25
N ASN A 119 11.58 -30.07 12.20
CA ASN A 119 12.61 -30.14 11.18
C ASN A 119 13.55 -28.92 11.36
N THR A 120 14.83 -29.16 11.61
CA THR A 120 15.85 -28.11 11.84
C THR A 120 16.18 -27.30 10.60
N TYR A 121 15.84 -27.79 9.42
CA TYR A 121 16.06 -27.12 8.14
C TYR A 121 14.91 -26.17 7.75
N LEU A 122 13.85 -26.11 8.57
CA LEU A 122 12.77 -25.13 8.44
C LEU A 122 13.02 -23.93 9.35
N TYR A 123 12.51 -22.78 8.92
CA TYR A 123 12.42 -21.62 9.79
C TYR A 123 11.59 -21.92 11.04
N GLU A 124 12.07 -21.41 12.17
CA GLU A 124 11.57 -21.79 13.49
C GLU A 124 10.19 -21.22 13.81
N LYS A 125 9.85 -20.03 13.29
CA LYS A 125 8.61 -19.33 13.63
C LYS A 125 7.66 -19.26 12.44
N GLY A 126 6.36 -19.32 12.73
CA GLY A 126 5.30 -19.01 11.78
C GLY A 126 5.29 -17.54 11.40
N CYS A 127 4.82 -17.23 10.19
CA CYS A 127 4.94 -15.89 9.61
C CYS A 127 4.16 -14.82 10.37
N VAL A 128 2.96 -15.12 10.85
CA VAL A 128 2.18 -14.18 11.69
C VAL A 128 2.91 -13.92 13.01
N THR A 129 3.60 -14.92 13.58
CA THR A 129 4.38 -14.75 14.81
C THR A 129 5.58 -13.84 14.58
N VAL A 130 6.33 -14.03 13.50
CA VAL A 130 7.48 -13.16 13.15
C VAL A 130 7.00 -11.74 12.86
N VAL A 131 6.00 -11.61 11.99
CA VAL A 131 5.45 -10.31 11.60
C VAL A 131 4.92 -9.55 12.82
N ARG A 132 4.18 -10.20 13.72
CA ARG A 132 3.73 -9.57 14.97
C ARG A 132 4.90 -9.10 15.84
N GLN A 133 5.96 -9.89 15.94
CA GLN A 133 7.14 -9.54 16.73
C GLN A 133 7.90 -8.33 16.14
N GLU A 134 8.10 -8.32 14.82
CA GLU A 134 8.69 -7.18 14.09
C GLU A 134 7.81 -5.92 14.24
N TYR A 135 6.50 -6.04 14.04
CA TYR A 135 5.57 -4.91 14.21
C TYR A 135 5.57 -4.33 15.62
N GLN A 136 5.74 -5.14 16.66
CA GLN A 136 5.85 -4.64 18.04
C GLN A 136 7.10 -3.79 18.26
N GLN A 137 8.19 -4.06 17.54
CA GLN A 137 9.38 -3.22 17.60
C GLN A 137 9.19 -1.90 16.85
N TYR A 138 8.48 -1.92 15.72
CA TYR A 138 8.23 -0.72 14.91
C TYR A 138 6.93 0.03 15.26
N SER A 139 6.13 -0.43 16.21
CA SER A 139 4.80 0.14 16.49
C SER A 139 4.88 1.61 16.93
N ILE A 140 5.92 1.97 17.68
CA ILE A 140 6.16 3.35 18.14
C ILE A 140 6.51 4.25 16.94
N MET A 141 7.37 3.78 16.04
CA MET A 141 7.78 4.54 14.85
C MET A 141 6.62 4.72 13.86
N LEU A 142 5.79 3.69 13.67
CA LEU A 142 4.57 3.79 12.85
C LEU A 142 3.58 4.77 13.46
N ALA A 143 3.34 4.72 14.77
CA ALA A 143 2.47 5.68 15.46
C ALA A 143 2.95 7.12 15.28
N ALA A 144 4.26 7.37 15.43
CA ALA A 144 4.84 8.69 15.21
C ALA A 144 4.60 9.19 13.78
N SER A 145 4.89 8.36 12.77
CA SER A 145 4.67 8.73 11.36
C SER A 145 3.20 9.04 11.03
N GLY A 146 2.27 8.27 11.62
CA GLY A 146 0.83 8.51 11.47
C GLY A 146 0.40 9.85 12.07
N THR A 147 0.89 10.20 13.26
CA THR A 147 0.57 11.49 13.88
C THR A 147 1.09 12.67 13.07
N THR A 148 2.30 12.58 12.51
CA THR A 148 2.86 13.65 11.68
C THR A 148 2.05 13.87 10.40
N ALA A 149 1.63 12.79 9.74
CA ALA A 149 0.80 12.89 8.54
C ALA A 149 -0.55 13.56 8.84
N LEU A 150 -1.18 13.18 9.95
CA LEU A 150 -2.45 13.75 10.39
C LEU A 150 -2.35 15.26 10.66
N VAL A 151 -1.30 15.71 11.37
CA VAL A 151 -1.06 17.13 11.62
C VAL A 151 -0.88 17.90 10.31
N LEU A 152 -0.07 17.39 9.38
CA LEU A 152 0.15 18.02 8.08
C LEU A 152 -1.14 18.09 7.25
N SER A 153 -1.97 17.05 7.29
CA SER A 153 -3.29 17.07 6.63
C SER A 153 -4.21 18.15 7.19
N ILE A 154 -4.24 18.32 8.52
CA ILE A 154 -5.05 19.37 9.16
C ILE A 154 -4.54 20.77 8.77
N VAL A 155 -3.22 20.99 8.79
CA VAL A 155 -2.63 22.27 8.39
C VAL A 155 -2.95 22.58 6.93
N GLY A 156 -2.80 21.60 6.03
CA GLY A 156 -3.15 21.76 4.62
C GLY A 156 -4.64 22.11 4.42
N PHE A 157 -5.52 21.47 5.17
CA PHE A 157 -6.96 21.75 5.14
C PHE A 157 -7.27 23.18 5.59
N ILE A 158 -6.68 23.64 6.70
CA ILE A 158 -6.86 25.01 7.20
C ILE A 158 -6.36 26.03 6.18
N LEU A 159 -5.17 25.84 5.61
CA LEU A 159 -4.62 26.74 4.59
C LEU A 159 -5.51 26.80 3.35
N SER A 160 -6.10 25.66 2.95
CA SER A 160 -7.02 25.60 1.81
C SER A 160 -8.29 26.43 2.08
N LEU A 161 -8.86 26.34 3.28
CA LEU A 161 -10.01 27.17 3.68
C LEU A 161 -9.65 28.66 3.71
N VAL A 162 -8.50 29.03 4.29
CA VAL A 162 -8.04 30.43 4.34
C VAL A 162 -7.86 31.02 2.94
N LEU A 163 -7.25 30.26 2.03
CA LEU A 163 -7.08 30.68 0.64
C LEU A 163 -8.42 30.85 -0.08
N LEU A 164 -9.38 29.95 0.14
CA LEU A 164 -10.72 30.06 -0.43
C LEU A 164 -11.42 31.34 0.04
N PHE A 165 -11.43 31.60 1.35
CA PHE A 165 -11.99 32.83 1.92
C PHE A 165 -11.30 34.09 1.38
N HIS A 166 -9.97 34.05 1.22
CA HIS A 166 -9.23 35.18 0.67
C HIS A 166 -9.64 35.46 -0.79
N ILE A 167 -9.78 34.42 -1.61
CA ILE A 167 -10.19 34.57 -3.01
C ILE A 167 -11.61 35.13 -3.09
N GLU A 168 -12.56 34.59 -2.32
CA GLU A 168 -13.94 35.10 -2.26
C GLU A 168 -13.97 36.58 -1.83
N TYR A 169 -13.20 36.93 -0.80
CA TYR A 169 -13.10 38.32 -0.35
C TYR A 169 -12.53 39.25 -1.43
N GLN A 170 -11.47 38.84 -2.13
CA GLN A 170 -10.89 39.62 -3.23
C GLN A 170 -11.89 39.80 -4.38
N GLN A 171 -12.68 38.77 -4.71
CA GLN A 171 -13.73 38.88 -5.72
C GLN A 171 -14.83 39.85 -5.30
N PHE A 172 -15.28 39.76 -4.04
CA PHE A 172 -16.28 40.68 -3.50
C PHE A 172 -15.81 42.14 -3.55
N VAL A 173 -14.56 42.41 -3.12
CA VAL A 173 -13.98 43.75 -3.18
C VAL A 173 -13.94 44.27 -4.62
N ARG A 174 -13.44 43.48 -5.58
CA ARG A 174 -13.41 43.88 -7.00
C ARG A 174 -14.79 44.23 -7.55
N ILE A 175 -15.79 43.38 -7.30
CA ILE A 175 -17.16 43.63 -7.76
C ILE A 175 -17.70 44.92 -7.13
N SER A 176 -17.45 45.16 -5.84
CA SER A 176 -17.89 46.39 -5.17
C SER A 176 -17.21 47.65 -5.72
N THR A 177 -15.91 47.58 -6.06
CA THR A 177 -15.18 48.72 -6.63
C THR A 177 -15.63 49.00 -8.05
N ASP A 178 -15.84 47.97 -8.88
CA ASP A 178 -16.32 48.12 -10.25
C ASP A 178 -17.75 48.68 -10.27
N TRP A 179 -18.61 48.24 -9.34
CA TRP A 179 -19.96 48.77 -9.20
C TRP A 179 -19.97 50.24 -8.77
N ASN A 180 -19.13 50.62 -7.81
CA ASN A 180 -18.98 52.02 -7.38
C ASN A 180 -18.46 52.90 -8.52
N ILE A 181 -17.46 52.43 -9.28
CA ILE A 181 -16.93 53.14 -10.46
C ILE A 181 -18.04 53.35 -11.49
N ASN A 182 -18.75 52.30 -11.90
CA ASN A 182 -19.85 52.41 -12.87
C ASN A 182 -20.97 53.35 -12.40
N THR A 183 -21.33 53.31 -11.12
CA THR A 183 -22.36 54.20 -10.57
C THR A 183 -21.89 55.66 -10.60
N SER A 184 -20.63 55.92 -10.27
CA SER A 184 -20.05 57.26 -10.36
C SER A 184 -19.92 57.78 -11.80
N THR A 185 -19.57 56.94 -12.79
CA THR A 185 -19.56 57.36 -14.20
C THR A 185 -20.97 57.63 -14.74
N ILE A 186 -21.98 56.83 -14.35
CA ILE A 186 -23.37 57.09 -14.72
C ILE A 186 -23.85 58.45 -14.15
N ASN A 187 -23.52 58.74 -12.89
CA ASN A 187 -23.88 60.02 -12.25
C ASN A 187 -23.12 61.22 -12.84
N ILE A 188 -21.86 61.04 -13.24
CA ILE A 188 -21.08 62.08 -13.94
C ILE A 188 -21.68 62.32 -15.32
N GLN A 189 -22.01 61.27 -16.08
CA GLN A 189 -22.55 61.41 -17.42
C GLN A 189 -23.97 62.00 -17.42
N SER A 190 -24.82 61.68 -16.45
CA SER A 190 -26.12 62.35 -16.28
C SER A 190 -25.93 63.84 -15.95
N SER A 191 -25.04 64.18 -15.01
CA SER A 191 -24.76 65.58 -14.65
C SER A 191 -24.18 66.40 -15.82
N ILE A 192 -23.33 65.78 -16.67
CA ILE A 192 -22.79 66.42 -17.88
C ILE A 192 -23.90 66.64 -18.91
N GLN A 193 -24.79 65.67 -19.12
CA GLN A 193 -25.90 65.81 -20.05
C GLN A 193 -26.89 66.90 -19.61
N ASP A 194 -27.16 67.00 -18.31
CA ASP A 194 -27.98 68.06 -17.74
C ASP A 194 -27.33 69.45 -17.91
N ASN A 195 -26.00 69.56 -17.72
CA ASN A 195 -25.26 70.81 -17.90
C ASN A 195 -25.18 71.26 -19.38
N ILE A 196 -25.03 70.32 -20.32
CA ILE A 196 -25.02 70.64 -21.76
C ILE A 196 -26.41 71.13 -22.20
N SER A 197 -27.48 70.56 -21.66
CA SER A 197 -28.85 71.00 -21.96
C SER A 197 -29.15 72.41 -21.43
N THR A 198 -28.58 72.81 -20.29
CA THR A 198 -28.75 74.16 -19.73
C THR A 198 -27.88 75.18 -20.45
N THR A 199 -26.66 74.81 -20.83
CA THR A 199 -25.74 75.69 -21.56
C THR A 199 -26.22 75.97 -22.98
N SER A 200 -26.79 74.98 -23.68
CA SER A 200 -27.40 75.20 -25.01
C SER A 200 -28.64 76.09 -24.94
N LYS A 201 -29.41 76.01 -23.85
CA LYS A 201 -30.56 76.89 -23.60
C LYS A 201 -30.13 78.34 -23.35
N GLN A 202 -29.06 78.56 -22.60
CA GLN A 202 -28.50 79.91 -22.38
C GLN A 202 -27.81 80.50 -23.60
N LEU A 203 -27.15 79.69 -24.44
CA LEU A 203 -26.54 80.17 -25.68
C LEU A 203 -27.61 80.62 -26.69
N SER A 204 -28.75 79.94 -26.74
CA SER A 204 -29.90 80.33 -27.57
C SER A 204 -30.58 81.62 -27.09
N GLU A 205 -30.59 81.92 -25.79
CA GLU A 205 -31.15 83.18 -25.27
C GLU A 205 -30.23 84.38 -25.53
N ASN A 206 -28.91 84.19 -25.48
CA ASN A 206 -27.95 85.27 -25.72
C ASN A 206 -27.81 85.66 -27.20
N GLU A 207 -28.04 84.75 -28.16
CA GLU A 207 -28.06 85.10 -29.60
C GLU A 207 -29.26 85.98 -30.00
N VAL A 208 -30.36 85.94 -29.24
CA VAL A 208 -31.54 86.78 -29.51
C VAL A 208 -31.33 88.22 -29.04
N LEU A 209 -30.45 88.46 -28.06
CA LEU A 209 -30.20 89.78 -27.48
C LEU A 209 -29.19 90.64 -28.27
N VAL A 210 -28.36 90.04 -29.14
CA VAL A 210 -27.30 90.75 -29.90
C VAL A 210 -27.82 91.29 -31.25
N LYS A 211 -29.11 91.11 -31.57
CA LYS A 211 -29.72 91.56 -32.84
C LYS A 211 -30.96 92.46 -32.67
N ALA A 212 -31.09 93.17 -31.55
CA ALA A 212 -32.14 94.18 -31.34
C ALA A 212 -31.58 95.61 -31.38
#